data_AF-A0A2P6FCJ7-F1
#
_entry.id   AF-A0A2P6FCJ7-F1
#
_cell.length_a   1.000
_cell.length_b   1.000
_cell.length_c   1.000
_cell.angle_alpha   90.00
_cell.angle_beta   90.00
_cell.angle_gamma   90.00
#
_symmetry.space_group_name_H-M   'P 1'
#
loop_
_entity.id
_entity.type
_entity.pdbx_description
1 polymer ?
#
loop_
_entity_poly.entity_id
_entity_poly.type
_entity_poly.pdbx_seq_one_letter_code
_entity_poly.pdbx_strand_id
1 'polypeptide(L)'
;MRKLLSTMAALTIVSTTATTVIACSDKNMVYYTQFMDGVKNKENFIFMVSAQNCIHCQNTHDTTIADLYTNGYGNQKYDDYLTGKRGAQYALNSYHISAEEQAKIKKTRLIVTSDVKDYNNVWQQKWAKNVADWIVTQERNAHKINGEIDKSITAESLGLNGTPTYIYVKNGNYVGFETGEIGNLETGPNPNLWMQRFIKHMVLEDWDTDHNKEK
;
A
#
# COMPACT_ATOMS: atom_id res chain seq x y z
N MET A 1 -49.86 -6.93 -51.50
CA MET A 1 -49.32 -7.66 -50.33
C MET A 1 -47.80 -7.45 -50.27
N ARG A 2 -47.28 -7.02 -49.10
CA ARG A 2 -45.98 -7.41 -48.50
C ARG A 2 -44.73 -7.32 -49.42
N LYS A 3 -43.69 -6.52 -49.18
CA LYS A 3 -43.03 -6.08 -47.93
C LYS A 3 -41.97 -5.01 -48.25
N LEU A 4 -41.92 -3.99 -47.38
CA LEU A 4 -40.75 -3.38 -46.70
C LEU A 4 -39.48 -3.14 -47.56
N LEU A 5 -39.18 -1.88 -47.93
CA LEU A 5 -38.32 -0.96 -47.16
C LEU A 5 -36.99 -1.59 -46.74
N SER A 6 -35.87 -1.12 -47.31
CA SER A 6 -34.98 -0.15 -46.64
C SER A 6 -33.60 -0.03 -47.32
N THR A 7 -33.26 1.22 -47.67
CA THR A 7 -31.96 1.90 -47.40
C THR A 7 -30.68 1.27 -47.93
N MET A 8 -30.17 1.80 -49.05
CA MET A 8 -29.19 2.91 -49.13
C MET A 8 -27.75 2.46 -48.94
N ALA A 9 -27.07 2.43 -50.08
CA ALA A 9 -25.62 2.47 -50.21
C ALA A 9 -25.02 3.68 -49.49
N ALA A 10 -23.91 3.45 -48.79
CA ALA A 10 -22.79 4.37 -48.74
C ALA A 10 -21.54 3.57 -48.35
N LEU A 11 -20.75 3.23 -49.37
CA LEU A 11 -19.34 2.91 -49.24
C LEU A 11 -18.64 4.16 -48.68
N THR A 12 -18.29 4.13 -47.42
CA THR A 12 -17.18 4.94 -46.90
C THR A 12 -16.14 3.97 -46.39
N ILE A 13 -15.10 3.79 -47.21
CA ILE A 13 -13.83 3.23 -46.81
C ILE A 13 -13.33 4.15 -45.69
N VAL A 14 -13.56 3.74 -44.44
CA VAL A 14 -12.90 4.37 -43.30
C VAL A 14 -11.45 3.92 -43.42
N SER A 15 -10.62 4.84 -43.89
CA SER A 15 -9.18 4.81 -43.68
C SER A 15 -8.96 4.44 -42.22
N THR A 16 -8.50 3.22 -41.98
CA THR A 16 -7.86 2.85 -40.72
C THR A 16 -6.62 3.72 -40.63
N THR A 17 -6.79 4.96 -40.15
CA THR A 17 -5.75 5.65 -39.44
C THR A 17 -5.41 4.69 -38.30
N ALA A 18 -4.31 3.97 -38.48
CA ALA A 18 -3.57 3.42 -37.37
C ALA A 18 -3.16 4.63 -36.53
N THR A 19 -4.09 5.13 -35.72
CA THR A 19 -3.75 5.83 -34.50
C THR A 19 -2.99 4.77 -33.73
N THR A 20 -1.67 4.84 -33.86
CA THR A 20 -0.75 4.42 -32.82
C THR A 20 -1.25 5.08 -31.55
N VAL A 21 -2.17 4.38 -30.87
CA VAL A 21 -2.43 4.62 -29.46
C VAL A 21 -1.12 4.22 -28.83
N ILE A 22 -0.23 5.20 -28.66
CA ILE A 22 0.99 5.02 -27.90
C ILE A 22 0.50 4.48 -26.57
N ALA A 23 0.82 3.21 -26.30
CA ALA A 23 0.53 2.52 -25.07
C ALA A 23 1.26 3.26 -23.92
N CYS A 24 0.64 4.33 -23.42
CA CYS A 24 1.07 5.09 -22.25
C CYS A 24 0.28 4.66 -21.00
N SER A 25 -0.48 3.55 -21.02
CA SER A 25 -1.45 3.23 -19.96
C SER A 25 -1.04 2.17 -18.94
N ASP A 26 -0.05 1.32 -19.22
CA ASP A 26 0.18 0.15 -18.34
C ASP A 26 1.34 0.37 -17.36
N LYS A 27 2.42 1.03 -17.80
CA LYS A 27 3.54 1.39 -16.90
C LYS A 27 3.13 2.34 -15.78
N ASN A 28 2.19 3.25 -16.06
CA ASN A 28 1.69 4.22 -15.09
C ASN A 28 0.71 3.64 -14.07
N MET A 29 0.39 2.33 -14.15
CA MET A 29 -0.57 1.66 -13.26
C MET A 29 0.02 0.43 -12.54
N VAL A 30 1.24 0.00 -12.87
CA VAL A 30 1.87 -1.22 -12.35
C VAL A 30 1.81 -1.30 -10.82
N TYR A 31 2.10 -0.19 -10.13
CA TYR A 31 2.12 -0.14 -8.68
C TYR A 31 0.72 -0.24 -8.05
N TYR A 32 -0.29 0.37 -8.68
CA TYR A 32 -1.68 0.23 -8.22
C TYR A 32 -2.20 -1.19 -8.46
N THR A 33 -1.85 -1.80 -9.59
CA THR A 33 -2.18 -3.20 -9.87
C THR A 33 -1.55 -4.12 -8.82
N GLN A 34 -0.25 -3.97 -8.56
CA GLN A 34 0.46 -4.75 -7.55
C GLN A 34 -0.15 -4.56 -6.14
N PHE A 35 -0.50 -3.33 -5.78
CA PHE A 35 -1.19 -3.00 -4.54
C PHE A 35 -2.54 -3.73 -4.43
N MET A 36 -3.39 -3.59 -5.45
CA MET A 36 -4.73 -4.19 -5.44
C MET A 36 -4.71 -5.71 -5.55
N ASP A 37 -3.72 -6.30 -6.22
CA ASP A 37 -3.55 -7.74 -6.27
C ASP A 37 -3.18 -8.30 -4.89
N GLY A 38 -2.29 -7.62 -4.16
CA GLY A 38 -2.01 -7.93 -2.76
C GLY A 38 -3.27 -7.85 -1.88
N VAL A 39 -4.08 -6.80 -2.06
CA VAL A 39 -5.37 -6.66 -1.36
C VAL A 39 -6.30 -7.83 -1.66
N LYS A 40 -6.54 -8.14 -2.94
CA LYS A 40 -7.47 -9.20 -3.37
C LYS A 40 -7.03 -10.60 -2.94
N ASN A 41 -5.72 -10.86 -2.98
CA ASN A 41 -5.13 -12.13 -2.57
C ASN A 41 -5.02 -12.28 -1.05
N LYS A 42 -5.50 -11.29 -0.29
CA LYS A 42 -5.44 -11.26 1.18
C LYS A 42 -4.01 -11.37 1.69
N GLU A 43 -3.08 -10.71 1.03
CA GLU A 43 -1.68 -10.66 1.45
C GLU A 43 -1.49 -9.74 2.67
N ASN A 44 -0.42 -10.00 3.41
CA ASN A 44 0.15 -9.04 4.36
C ASN A 44 1.27 -8.28 3.64
N PHE A 45 1.17 -6.97 3.53
CA PHE A 45 2.22 -6.16 2.95
C PHE A 45 2.25 -4.73 3.47
N ILE A 46 3.43 -4.14 3.40
CA ILE A 46 3.64 -2.70 3.50
C ILE A 46 3.90 -2.18 2.10
N PHE A 47 3.14 -1.20 1.67
CA PHE A 47 3.35 -0.51 0.40
C PHE A 47 4.03 0.83 0.68
N MET A 48 5.31 0.93 0.34
CA MET A 48 6.14 2.11 0.49
C MET A 48 6.10 2.93 -0.80
N VAL A 49 5.43 4.06 -0.71
CA VAL A 49 5.48 5.13 -1.70
C VAL A 49 6.81 5.87 -1.52
N SER A 50 7.68 5.77 -2.52
CA SER A 50 9.04 6.32 -2.56
C SER A 50 9.41 6.83 -3.95
N ALA A 51 10.58 7.48 -4.08
CA ALA A 51 11.17 7.86 -5.35
C ALA A 51 12.71 7.92 -5.26
N GLN A 52 13.39 7.85 -6.41
CA GLN A 52 14.85 7.81 -6.50
C GLN A 52 15.53 9.10 -6.02
N ASN A 53 14.94 10.26 -6.30
CA ASN A 53 15.48 11.56 -5.85
C ASN A 53 14.96 12.00 -4.47
N CYS A 54 14.26 11.12 -3.75
CA CYS A 54 13.73 11.40 -2.42
C CYS A 54 14.85 11.21 -1.39
N ILE A 55 15.44 12.31 -0.90
CA ILE A 55 16.51 12.24 0.11
C ILE A 55 16.03 11.52 1.37
N HIS A 56 14.79 11.76 1.78
CA HIS A 56 14.12 11.15 2.93
C HIS A 56 13.70 9.69 2.71
N CYS A 57 13.93 9.14 1.53
CA CYS A 57 13.65 7.75 1.21
C CYS A 57 14.91 6.91 1.38
N GLN A 58 14.72 5.62 1.60
CA GLN A 58 15.81 4.66 1.62
C GLN A 58 15.97 4.02 0.25
N ASN A 59 17.22 3.68 -0.08
CA ASN A 59 17.50 2.76 -1.16
C ASN A 59 17.13 1.33 -0.72
N THR A 60 15.89 0.95 -0.99
CA THR A 60 15.38 -0.41 -0.77
C THR A 60 14.65 -0.91 -2.00
N HIS A 61 14.36 -2.21 -2.04
CA HIS A 61 13.66 -2.89 -3.13
C HIS A 61 12.56 -3.79 -2.56
N ASP A 62 11.70 -4.30 -3.44
CA ASP A 62 10.68 -5.28 -3.08
C ASP A 62 11.31 -6.48 -2.38
N THR A 63 10.81 -6.80 -1.19
CA THR A 63 11.43 -7.81 -0.32
C THR A 63 10.43 -8.31 0.72
N THR A 64 10.88 -9.12 1.66
CA THR A 64 10.09 -9.49 2.85
C THR A 64 10.61 -8.77 4.08
N ILE A 65 9.75 -8.63 5.08
CA ILE A 65 10.15 -8.07 6.37
C ILE A 65 11.29 -8.88 7.00
N ALA A 66 11.27 -10.22 6.87
CA ALA A 66 12.36 -11.07 7.32
C ALA A 66 13.69 -10.77 6.58
N ASP A 67 13.64 -10.54 5.27
CA ASP A 67 14.82 -10.28 4.44
C ASP A 67 15.40 -8.88 4.65
N LEU A 68 14.57 -7.84 4.86
CA LEU A 68 15.04 -6.53 5.32
C LEU A 68 15.91 -6.72 6.55
N TYR A 69 15.42 -7.49 7.51
CA TYR A 69 16.10 -7.66 8.78
C TYR A 69 17.37 -8.50 8.69
N THR A 70 17.40 -9.52 7.82
CA THR A 70 18.57 -10.37 7.59
C THR A 70 19.70 -9.62 6.88
N ASN A 71 19.37 -8.65 6.03
CA ASN A 71 20.34 -7.87 5.24
C ASN A 71 20.83 -6.59 5.96
N GLY A 72 20.73 -6.53 7.29
CA GLY A 72 21.25 -5.42 8.09
C GLY A 72 20.29 -4.24 8.30
N TYR A 73 19.05 -4.32 7.79
CA TYR A 73 17.98 -3.38 8.17
C TYR A 73 17.25 -3.82 9.44
N GLY A 74 17.71 -4.91 10.07
CA GLY A 74 17.18 -5.48 11.31
C GLY A 74 18.24 -6.16 12.15
N ASN A 75 17.81 -6.68 13.28
CA ASN A 75 18.69 -7.20 14.32
C ASN A 75 18.03 -8.37 15.06
N GLN A 76 18.83 -9.05 15.89
CA GLN A 76 18.37 -10.12 16.79
C GLN A 76 17.15 -9.73 17.64
N LYS A 77 16.86 -8.43 17.78
CA LYS A 77 15.66 -7.96 18.47
C LYS A 77 14.36 -8.38 17.79
N TYR A 78 14.35 -8.61 16.48
CA TYR A 78 13.16 -9.07 15.76
C TYR A 78 12.85 -10.56 16.00
N ASP A 79 13.86 -11.42 15.95
CA ASP A 79 13.68 -12.84 16.30
C ASP A 79 13.37 -12.98 17.79
N ASP A 80 14.04 -12.21 18.65
CA ASP A 80 13.70 -12.11 20.07
C ASP A 80 12.26 -11.59 20.27
N TYR A 81 11.78 -10.67 19.43
CA TYR A 81 10.41 -10.17 19.45
C TYR A 81 9.41 -11.26 19.07
N LEU A 82 9.61 -11.94 17.92
CA LEU A 82 8.71 -13.01 17.44
C LEU A 82 8.71 -14.23 18.37
N THR A 83 9.82 -14.48 19.08
CA THR A 83 9.93 -15.56 20.07
C THR A 83 9.53 -15.13 21.48
N GLY A 84 8.98 -13.92 21.65
CA GLY A 84 8.44 -13.41 22.92
C GLY A 84 9.48 -12.94 23.95
N LYS A 85 10.78 -12.97 23.62
CA LYS A 85 11.90 -12.60 24.51
C LYS A 85 12.03 -11.11 24.77
N ARG A 86 11.45 -10.23 23.94
CA ARG A 86 11.44 -8.75 24.12
C ARG A 86 10.06 -8.17 24.45
N GLY A 87 9.13 -9.03 24.85
CA GLY A 87 7.72 -8.68 24.92
C GLY A 87 7.34 -7.52 25.85
N ALA A 88 8.12 -7.21 26.89
CA ALA A 88 7.76 -6.19 27.85
C ALA A 88 7.77 -4.74 27.29
N GLN A 89 8.67 -4.42 26.34
CA GLN A 89 8.73 -3.07 25.75
C GLN A 89 7.58 -2.79 24.77
N TYR A 90 6.94 -3.85 24.27
CA TYR A 90 5.91 -3.79 23.23
C TYR A 90 4.59 -4.46 23.67
N ALA A 91 4.36 -4.62 24.98
CA ALA A 91 3.15 -5.22 25.56
C ALA A 91 2.80 -6.66 25.07
N LEU A 92 3.80 -7.47 24.68
CA LEU A 92 3.57 -8.83 24.14
C LEU A 92 3.50 -9.95 25.18
N ASN A 93 3.82 -9.70 26.44
CA ASN A 93 3.56 -10.68 27.49
C ASN A 93 2.07 -11.08 27.58
N SER A 94 1.17 -10.26 27.03
CA SER A 94 -0.26 -10.53 26.82
C SER A 94 -0.62 -11.03 25.40
N TYR A 95 0.31 -11.03 24.45
CA TYR A 95 0.06 -11.32 23.02
C TYR A 95 0.74 -12.62 22.61
N HIS A 96 0.06 -13.75 22.82
CA HIS A 96 0.57 -15.07 22.44
C HIS A 96 0.29 -15.32 20.95
N ILE A 97 1.28 -15.08 20.09
CA ILE A 97 1.14 -15.26 18.63
C ILE A 97 1.39 -16.72 18.27
N SER A 98 0.43 -17.34 17.57
CA SER A 98 0.55 -18.72 17.10
C SER A 98 1.71 -18.91 16.10
N ALA A 99 2.26 -20.12 15.98
CA ALA A 99 3.33 -20.41 15.01
C ALA A 99 2.89 -20.12 13.55
N GLU A 100 1.62 -20.33 13.23
CA GLU A 100 1.05 -20.00 11.92
C GLU A 100 1.08 -18.49 11.67
N GLU A 101 0.67 -17.70 12.67
CA GLU A 101 0.66 -16.24 12.58
C GLU A 101 2.07 -15.65 12.53
N GLN A 102 3.02 -16.22 13.27
CA GLN A 102 4.45 -15.89 13.14
C GLN A 102 4.95 -16.13 11.71
N ALA A 103 4.56 -17.24 11.08
CA ALA A 103 4.93 -17.53 9.69
C ALA A 103 4.32 -16.53 8.70
N LYS A 104 3.08 -16.07 8.94
CA LYS A 104 2.42 -15.02 8.13
C LYS A 104 3.11 -13.66 8.30
N ILE A 105 3.49 -13.29 9.52
CA ILE A 105 4.22 -12.05 9.83
C ILE A 105 5.58 -12.05 9.13
N LYS A 106 6.34 -13.15 9.19
CA LYS A 106 7.63 -13.30 8.51
C LYS A 106 7.54 -13.14 6.99
N LYS A 107 6.42 -13.56 6.39
CA LYS A 107 6.15 -13.46 4.95
C LYS A 107 5.54 -12.12 4.53
N THR A 108 5.35 -11.17 5.46
CA THR A 108 4.87 -9.84 5.11
C THR A 108 5.82 -9.22 4.10
N ARG A 109 5.28 -8.76 2.97
CA ARG A 109 6.07 -8.15 1.89
C ARG A 109 6.27 -6.67 2.15
N LEU A 110 7.43 -6.14 1.79
CA LEU A 110 7.61 -4.73 1.51
C LEU A 110 7.55 -4.55 0.00
N ILE A 111 6.62 -3.74 -0.47
CA ILE A 111 6.49 -3.34 -1.88
C ILE A 111 6.95 -1.89 -1.97
N VAL A 112 7.83 -1.57 -2.90
CA VAL A 112 8.51 -0.27 -3.01
C VAL A 112 8.30 0.29 -4.42
N THR A 113 7.98 1.57 -4.52
CA THR A 113 7.86 2.24 -5.83
C THR A 113 9.22 2.69 -6.36
N SER A 114 10.13 1.74 -6.58
CA SER A 114 11.57 1.94 -6.83
C SER A 114 11.93 2.70 -8.12
N ASP A 115 11.05 2.70 -9.12
CA ASP A 115 11.34 3.26 -10.44
C ASP A 115 10.78 4.68 -10.61
N VAL A 116 10.16 5.22 -9.55
CA VAL A 116 9.66 6.59 -9.57
C VAL A 116 10.84 7.54 -9.43
N LYS A 117 11.03 8.42 -10.41
CA LYS A 117 12.19 9.31 -10.44
C LYS A 117 12.07 10.53 -9.51
N ASP A 118 10.88 11.13 -9.46
CA ASP A 118 10.66 12.42 -8.81
C ASP A 118 9.59 12.37 -7.73
N TYR A 119 10.01 12.58 -6.47
CA TYR A 119 9.16 12.52 -5.30
C TYR A 119 8.11 13.65 -5.26
N ASN A 120 8.39 14.81 -5.84
CA ASN A 120 7.47 15.96 -5.83
C ASN A 120 6.18 15.70 -6.61
N ASN A 121 6.25 14.77 -7.57
CA ASN A 121 5.16 14.49 -8.48
C ASN A 121 4.54 13.09 -8.26
N VAL A 122 5.02 12.32 -7.28
CA VAL A 122 4.51 10.96 -6.98
C VAL A 122 2.99 10.96 -6.85
N TRP A 123 2.45 11.78 -5.94
CA TRP A 123 1.02 11.85 -5.65
C TRP A 123 0.18 12.50 -6.77
N GLN A 124 0.83 13.08 -7.78
CA GLN A 124 0.13 13.56 -8.98
C GLN A 124 -0.10 12.44 -10.00
N GLN A 125 0.66 11.34 -9.89
CA GLN A 125 0.54 10.19 -10.79
C GLN A 125 -0.76 9.42 -10.55
N LYS A 126 -1.30 8.84 -11.63
CA LYS A 126 -2.59 8.17 -11.62
C LYS A 126 -2.64 6.98 -10.66
N TRP A 127 -1.59 6.15 -10.61
CA TRP A 127 -1.54 5.01 -9.68
C TRP A 127 -1.57 5.48 -8.23
N ALA A 128 -0.82 6.53 -7.88
CA ALA A 128 -0.73 7.05 -6.51
C ALA A 128 -2.06 7.66 -6.07
N LYS A 129 -2.72 8.41 -6.96
CA LYS A 129 -4.09 8.91 -6.74
C LYS A 129 -5.07 7.77 -6.46
N ASN A 130 -5.02 6.70 -7.25
CA ASN A 130 -5.91 5.56 -7.01
C ASN A 130 -5.63 4.84 -5.68
N VAL A 131 -4.35 4.75 -5.26
CA VAL A 131 -4.01 4.25 -3.92
C VAL A 131 -4.56 5.19 -2.84
N ALA A 132 -4.39 6.51 -2.98
CA ALA A 132 -4.92 7.49 -2.04
C ALA A 132 -6.46 7.45 -1.95
N ASP A 133 -7.15 7.35 -3.08
CA ASP A 133 -8.61 7.23 -3.14
C ASP A 133 -9.10 5.94 -2.45
N TRP A 134 -8.35 4.85 -2.62
CA TRP A 134 -8.63 3.60 -1.91
C TRP A 134 -8.51 3.81 -0.39
N ILE A 135 -7.42 4.42 0.09
CA ILE A 135 -7.21 4.72 1.53
C ILE A 135 -8.33 5.61 2.07
N VAL A 136 -8.64 6.71 1.38
CA VAL A 136 -9.74 7.63 1.75
C VAL A 136 -11.05 6.87 1.87
N THR A 137 -11.31 5.90 0.99
CA THR A 137 -12.50 5.07 1.07
C THR A 137 -12.51 4.21 2.34
N GLN A 138 -11.38 3.62 2.73
CA GLN A 138 -11.27 2.84 3.96
C GLN A 138 -11.46 3.71 5.21
N GLU A 139 -10.79 4.86 5.28
CA GLU A 139 -10.90 5.84 6.36
C GLU A 139 -12.34 6.34 6.54
N ARG A 140 -13.02 6.66 5.44
CA ARG A 140 -14.43 7.05 5.44
C ARG A 140 -15.36 5.97 5.95
N ASN A 141 -15.05 4.71 5.65
CA ASN A 141 -15.85 3.58 6.13
C ASN A 141 -15.65 3.34 7.63
N ALA A 142 -14.44 3.57 8.14
CA ALA A 142 -14.10 3.46 9.56
C ALA A 142 -14.66 4.63 10.40
N HIS A 143 -14.64 5.85 9.86
CA HIS A 143 -15.01 7.08 10.56
C HIS A 143 -16.36 7.65 10.10
N LYS A 144 -17.38 6.80 10.03
CA LYS A 144 -18.75 7.25 9.71
C LYS A 144 -19.28 8.17 10.82
N ILE A 145 -19.81 9.33 10.45
CA ILE A 145 -20.47 10.26 11.37
C ILE A 145 -21.97 10.01 11.25
N ASN A 146 -22.61 9.57 12.34
CA ASN A 146 -24.03 9.21 12.38
C ASN A 146 -24.45 8.17 11.30
N GLY A 147 -23.55 7.26 10.95
CA GLY A 147 -23.78 6.25 9.90
C GLY A 147 -23.58 6.74 8.47
N GLU A 148 -23.29 8.04 8.27
CA GLU A 148 -23.00 8.62 6.97
C GLU A 148 -21.49 8.72 6.71
N ILE A 149 -21.12 8.72 5.43
CA ILE A 149 -19.73 8.92 4.99
C ILE A 149 -19.29 10.34 5.32
N ASP A 150 -18.21 10.48 6.08
CA ASP A 150 -17.57 11.78 6.30
C ASP A 150 -16.82 12.25 5.04
N LYS A 151 -17.41 13.21 4.33
CA LYS A 151 -16.82 13.78 3.11
C LYS A 151 -15.62 14.68 3.39
N SER A 152 -15.41 15.13 4.63
CA SER A 152 -14.25 15.95 5.01
C SER A 152 -12.94 15.17 4.92
N ILE A 153 -13.02 13.84 5.07
CA ILE A 153 -11.90 12.93 4.86
C ILE A 153 -11.55 12.91 3.37
N THR A 154 -10.41 13.51 3.03
CA THR A 154 -9.78 13.58 1.72
C THR A 154 -8.31 13.19 1.82
N ALA A 155 -7.67 12.86 0.70
CA ALA A 155 -6.25 12.54 0.69
C ALA A 155 -5.39 13.67 1.29
N GLU A 156 -5.76 14.92 1.03
CA GLU A 156 -5.11 16.11 1.59
C GLU A 156 -5.31 16.21 3.10
N SER A 157 -6.54 16.05 3.60
CA SER A 157 -6.81 16.10 5.06
C SER A 157 -6.10 15.00 5.84
N LEU A 158 -5.81 13.87 5.19
CA LEU A 158 -5.05 12.75 5.73
C LEU A 158 -3.53 12.96 5.62
N GLY A 159 -3.06 13.98 4.90
CA GLY A 159 -1.64 14.19 4.66
C GLY A 159 -1.01 13.19 3.68
N LEU A 160 -1.79 12.57 2.79
CA LEU A 160 -1.31 11.67 1.73
C LEU A 160 -0.68 12.45 0.55
N ASN A 161 0.27 13.32 0.86
CA ASN A 161 1.02 14.13 -0.10
C ASN A 161 2.54 14.06 0.12
N GLY A 162 2.99 13.43 1.21
CA GLY A 162 4.40 13.28 1.55
C GLY A 162 5.04 12.01 0.96
N THR A 163 6.35 12.07 0.72
CA THR A 163 7.16 10.90 0.38
C THR A 163 8.39 10.90 1.30
N PRO A 164 8.72 9.77 1.99
CA PRO A 164 8.08 8.47 1.91
C PRO A 164 6.74 8.38 2.66
N THR A 165 5.87 7.52 2.17
CA THR A 165 4.63 7.10 2.85
C THR A 165 4.56 5.57 2.90
N TYR A 166 4.16 5.03 4.05
CA TYR A 166 4.05 3.60 4.31
C TYR A 166 2.60 3.26 4.54
N ILE A 167 2.04 2.39 3.71
CA ILE A 167 0.66 1.95 3.81
C ILE A 167 0.66 0.50 4.29
N TYR A 168 -0.08 0.21 5.35
CA TYR A 168 -0.09 -1.07 6.03
C TYR A 168 -1.36 -1.84 5.65
N VAL A 169 -1.18 -3.03 5.08
CA VAL A 169 -2.27 -3.93 4.68
C VAL A 169 -2.04 -5.30 5.29
N LYS A 170 -3.03 -5.79 6.05
CA LYS A 170 -2.99 -7.08 6.74
C LYS A 170 -4.17 -7.94 6.28
N ASN A 171 -3.88 -9.11 5.71
CA ASN A 171 -4.86 -10.04 5.16
C ASN A 171 -5.80 -9.36 4.13
N GLY A 172 -5.26 -8.44 3.34
CA GLY A 172 -6.01 -7.61 2.39
C GLY A 172 -6.85 -6.49 2.99
N ASN A 173 -6.83 -6.30 4.31
CA ASN A 173 -7.54 -5.21 4.98
C ASN A 173 -6.59 -4.04 5.25
N TYR A 174 -7.11 -2.83 5.12
CA TYR A 174 -6.41 -1.62 5.51
C TYR A 174 -6.23 -1.56 7.02
N VAL A 175 -5.01 -1.24 7.45
CA VAL A 175 -4.66 -1.05 8.86
C VAL A 175 -4.39 0.42 9.16
N GLY A 176 -3.71 1.11 8.25
CA GLY A 176 -3.32 2.50 8.43
C GLY A 176 -2.27 2.93 7.41
N PHE A 177 -1.84 4.18 7.51
CA PHE A 177 -0.61 4.64 6.87
C PHE A 177 0.19 5.55 7.82
N GLU A 178 1.49 5.67 7.55
CA GLU A 178 2.37 6.64 8.18
C GLU A 178 3.17 7.39 7.12
N THR A 179 3.31 8.69 7.28
CA THR A 179 4.22 9.51 6.48
C THR A 179 5.52 9.75 7.24
N GLY A 180 6.60 10.02 6.50
CA GLY A 180 7.85 10.49 7.08
C GLY A 180 8.92 9.41 7.23
N GLU A 181 10.12 9.91 7.48
CA GLU A 181 11.39 9.21 7.33
C GLU A 181 11.60 8.09 8.37
N ILE A 182 12.05 6.92 7.91
CA ILE A 182 12.51 5.81 8.78
C ILE A 182 14.00 5.50 8.59
N GLY A 183 14.71 6.48 8.05
CA GLY A 183 16.08 6.51 7.55
C GLY A 183 16.12 7.17 6.17
N ASN A 184 17.27 7.64 5.72
CA ASN A 184 17.45 8.43 4.50
C ASN A 184 18.69 7.99 3.71
N LEU A 185 18.90 8.58 2.53
CA LEU A 185 20.04 8.26 1.67
C LEU A 185 21.40 8.63 2.28
N GLU A 186 21.45 9.55 3.25
CA GLU A 186 22.71 10.05 3.85
C GLU A 186 23.15 9.21 5.05
N THR A 187 22.21 8.86 5.92
CA THR A 187 22.42 8.19 7.21
C THR A 187 22.11 6.69 7.13
N GLY A 188 21.51 6.25 6.03
CA GLY A 188 21.06 4.88 5.86
C GLY A 188 19.76 4.59 6.62
N PRO A 189 19.39 3.31 6.74
CA PRO A 189 18.18 2.92 7.42
C PRO A 189 18.25 3.16 8.93
N ASN A 190 17.09 3.37 9.58
CA ASN A 190 16.93 3.22 11.02
C ASN A 190 16.19 1.91 11.34
N PRO A 191 16.92 0.81 11.62
CA PRO A 191 16.34 -0.50 11.90
C PRO A 191 15.34 -0.51 13.06
N ASN A 192 15.59 0.31 14.10
CA ASN A 192 14.72 0.33 15.28
C ASN A 192 13.36 0.96 14.94
N LEU A 193 13.35 2.01 14.12
CA LEU A 193 12.12 2.69 13.71
C LEU A 193 11.30 1.84 12.73
N TRP A 194 11.97 1.18 11.78
CA TRP A 194 11.35 0.13 10.94
C TRP A 194 10.63 -0.91 11.78
N MET A 195 11.35 -1.47 12.76
CA MET A 195 10.82 -2.48 13.67
C MET A 195 9.65 -1.94 14.49
N GLN A 196 9.74 -0.74 15.03
CA GLN A 196 8.66 -0.11 15.81
C GLN A 196 7.38 0.06 14.98
N ARG A 197 7.47 0.63 13.78
CA ARG A 197 6.31 0.82 12.90
C ARG A 197 5.70 -0.50 12.45
N PHE A 198 6.54 -1.46 12.05
CA PHE A 198 6.09 -2.80 11.68
C PHE A 198 5.35 -3.48 12.84
N ILE A 199 5.93 -3.48 14.04
CA ILE A 199 5.33 -4.09 15.23
C ILE A 199 3.98 -3.45 15.53
N LYS A 200 3.96 -2.11 15.59
CA LYS A 200 2.74 -1.35 15.88
C LYS A 200 1.61 -1.74 14.94
N HIS A 201 1.82 -1.57 13.64
CA HIS A 201 0.75 -1.73 12.65
C HIS A 201 0.49 -3.18 12.25
N MET A 202 1.53 -3.98 12.00
CA MET A 202 1.34 -5.32 11.47
C MET A 202 1.11 -6.39 12.54
N VAL A 203 1.45 -6.10 13.80
CA VAL A 203 1.38 -7.09 14.89
C VAL A 203 0.45 -6.70 16.02
N LEU A 204 0.60 -5.49 16.59
CA LEU A 204 -0.14 -5.07 17.79
C LEU A 204 -1.51 -4.47 17.50
N GLU A 205 -1.68 -3.80 16.37
CA GLU A 205 -2.99 -3.32 15.96
C GLU A 205 -3.86 -4.54 15.63
N ASP A 206 -4.78 -4.78 16.57
CA ASP A 206 -5.82 -5.77 16.43
C ASP A 206 -6.65 -5.46 15.20
N TRP A 207 -7.16 -6.51 14.57
CA TRP A 207 -8.15 -6.35 13.53
C TRP A 207 -9.28 -5.50 14.08
N ASP A 208 -9.55 -4.35 13.48
CA ASP A 208 -10.87 -3.75 13.61
C ASP A 208 -11.84 -4.61 12.78
N THR A 209 -12.11 -5.81 13.27
CA THR A 209 -13.10 -6.75 12.73
C THR A 209 -14.52 -6.22 12.92
N ASP A 210 -14.70 -5.12 13.65
CA ASP A 210 -15.99 -4.49 13.84
C ASP A 210 -16.37 -3.57 12.66
N HIS A 211 -15.46 -3.29 11.73
CA HIS A 211 -15.78 -2.53 10.50
C HIS A 211 -16.77 -3.24 9.55
N ASN A 212 -16.89 -4.57 9.64
CA ASN A 212 -17.81 -5.38 8.81
C ASN A 212 -18.95 -6.03 9.60
N LYS A 213 -19.09 -5.73 10.89
CA LYS A 213 -20.31 -6.11 11.61
C LYS A 213 -21.36 -5.06 11.32
N GLU A 214 -22.20 -5.35 10.34
CA GLU A 214 -23.52 -4.72 10.24
C GLU A 214 -24.15 -4.76 11.64
N LYS A 215 -24.32 -3.59 12.26
CA LYS A 215 -25.21 -3.42 13.41
C LYS A 215 -26.64 -3.31 12.92
#